data_AF-A0A2E8JYV6-F1
#
_entry.id   AF-A0A2E8JYV6-F1
#
_cell.length_a   1.000
_cell.length_b   1.000
_cell.length_c   1.000
_cell.angle_alpha   90.00
_cell.angle_beta   90.00
_cell.angle_gamma   90.00
#
_symmetry.space_group_name_H-M   'P 1'
#
loop_
_entity.id
_entity.type
_entity.pdbx_description
1 polymer ?
#
loop_
_entity_poly.entity_id
_entity_poly.type
_entity_poly.pdbx_seq_one_letter_code
_entity_poly.pdbx_strand_id
1 'polypeptide(L)'
;MINQTPLQFLETAVRGLACSTIICVMVGLGGCGSEEEPAPVVKKKPKPAPVVQLPPEPTVTPVADLMAEFQIDPRISLPEDQAPDNDADRIAVLRFFDGFAKGDAGQLSGLLSGPDAALLQRMDESGSFQEATQGIMAINVQTGSASLGNCALALIMVDGEFEAQLWTYEVDGDPAADGARFDSVPASPDIVEHLSGDDWIAAWIAVMEGEWARATEPDEVIEIASTDLSDEEDSAGSSGNAPMGPGGGAPGRKRPSGPIVDPNPSGPGGPGGPIGR
;
A
#
# COMPACT_ATOMS: atom_id res chain seq x y z
N MET A 1 44.54 -21.61 19.27
CA MET A 1 45.73 -21.56 18.37
C MET A 1 45.16 -21.26 16.98
N ILE A 2 45.41 -20.12 16.33
CA ILE A 2 46.48 -19.11 16.46
C ILE A 2 45.88 -17.68 16.40
N ASN A 3 46.46 -16.76 17.18
CA ASN A 3 46.54 -15.27 17.09
C ASN A 3 45.37 -14.46 16.49
N GLN A 4 44.72 -13.56 17.23
CA GLN A 4 45.16 -12.28 17.83
C GLN A 4 45.04 -11.05 16.90
N THR A 5 44.29 -10.08 17.43
CA THR A 5 44.01 -8.68 17.01
C THR A 5 45.29 -7.80 16.98
N PRO A 6 45.30 -6.57 16.39
CA PRO A 6 44.65 -5.42 17.03
C PRO A 6 44.03 -4.32 16.14
N LEU A 7 43.30 -3.44 16.83
CA LEU A 7 42.74 -2.13 16.44
C LEU A 7 43.80 -1.15 15.86
N GLN A 8 43.35 -0.07 15.17
CA GLN A 8 43.40 1.34 15.64
C GLN A 8 43.33 2.40 14.49
N PHE A 9 42.54 3.46 14.75
CA PHE A 9 42.72 4.89 14.40
C PHE A 9 42.57 5.52 12.98
N LEU A 10 41.85 6.66 12.99
CA LEU A 10 41.97 7.91 12.19
C LEU A 10 41.67 7.82 10.65
N GLU A 11 41.20 8.86 9.95
CA GLU A 11 41.22 10.32 10.20
C GLU A 11 39.90 11.07 9.92
N THR A 12 39.76 12.23 10.56
CA THR A 12 38.74 13.26 10.29
C THR A 12 39.16 14.15 9.12
N ALA A 13 38.25 14.49 8.19
CA ALA A 13 38.52 15.45 7.11
C ALA A 13 37.52 16.62 7.10
N VAL A 14 37.80 17.65 7.90
CA VAL A 14 37.11 18.96 7.80
C VAL A 14 37.73 19.77 6.68
N ARG A 15 36.91 20.33 5.78
CA ARG A 15 37.33 21.35 4.80
C ARG A 15 36.46 22.60 4.89
N GLY A 16 36.89 23.54 5.72
CA GLY A 16 36.45 24.94 5.61
C GLY A 16 37.26 25.68 4.53
N LEU A 17 36.63 26.65 3.86
CA LEU A 17 37.31 27.59 2.98
C LEU A 17 36.85 29.02 3.28
N ALA A 18 37.79 29.88 3.67
CA ALA A 18 37.53 31.30 3.91
C ALA A 18 38.75 32.14 3.48
N CYS A 19 38.49 33.18 2.68
CA CYS A 19 39.37 34.30 2.33
C CYS A 19 38.53 35.34 1.56
N SER A 20 38.72 36.67 1.56
CA SER A 20 39.46 37.62 2.40
C SER A 20 39.34 39.04 1.75
N THR A 21 38.93 40.08 2.50
CA THR A 21 39.13 41.54 2.25
C THR A 21 38.53 42.18 0.95
N ILE A 22 38.58 43.51 0.62
CA ILE A 22 39.21 44.71 1.22
C ILE A 22 38.46 46.06 0.94
N ILE A 23 38.37 46.94 1.96
CA ILE A 23 38.47 48.44 2.02
C ILE A 23 37.96 49.35 0.85
N CYS A 24 37.13 50.38 1.18
CA CYS A 24 37.48 51.81 0.98
C CYS A 24 36.59 52.83 1.76
N VAL A 25 37.10 54.05 1.97
CA VAL A 25 36.58 55.12 2.84
C VAL A 25 36.35 56.42 2.05
N MET A 26 35.33 57.21 2.40
CA MET A 26 35.34 58.67 2.21
C MET A 26 34.63 59.41 3.36
N VAL A 27 35.19 60.55 3.77
CA VAL A 27 34.64 61.49 4.76
C VAL A 27 34.40 62.83 4.06
N GLY A 28 33.29 63.52 4.38
CA GLY A 28 32.99 64.87 3.89
C GLY A 28 32.52 65.78 5.03
N LEU A 29 33.00 67.04 5.01
CA LEU A 29 32.80 68.04 6.06
C LEU A 29 31.93 69.22 5.60
N GLY A 30 31.23 69.85 6.55
CA GLY A 30 30.58 71.16 6.41
C GLY A 30 29.04 71.13 6.52
N GLY A 31 28.35 72.04 7.22
CA GLY A 31 28.85 73.15 8.03
C GLY A 31 27.96 74.41 7.99
N CYS A 32 26.96 74.48 8.89
CA CYS A 32 26.18 75.67 9.30
C CYS A 32 25.18 75.13 10.36
N GLY A 33 24.85 75.73 11.49
CA GLY A 33 25.04 77.08 12.02
C GLY A 33 23.83 77.37 12.94
N SER A 34 23.94 78.36 13.83
CA SER A 34 22.96 78.74 14.87
C SER A 34 22.91 77.87 16.13
N GLU A 35 22.97 78.58 17.25
CA GLU A 35 23.01 78.10 18.63
C GLU A 35 21.64 78.34 19.29
N GLU A 36 21.03 77.29 19.84
CA GLU A 36 19.88 77.41 20.76
C GLU A 36 19.76 76.15 21.64
N GLU A 37 20.27 76.22 22.87
CA GLU A 37 19.68 75.47 24.00
C GLU A 37 18.42 76.24 24.47
N PRO A 38 17.35 75.60 25.03
CA PRO A 38 17.45 74.38 25.85
C PRO A 38 16.30 73.36 25.74
N ALA A 39 16.59 72.09 26.10
CA ALA A 39 15.73 71.23 26.93
C ALA A 39 16.37 69.84 27.14
N PRO A 40 16.26 69.21 28.32
CA PRO A 40 16.71 67.84 28.51
C PRO A 40 15.78 66.85 27.80
N VAL A 41 16.12 66.51 26.55
CA VAL A 41 15.38 65.49 25.79
C VAL A 41 15.55 64.14 26.49
N VAL A 42 14.46 63.68 27.13
CA VAL A 42 14.39 62.33 27.72
C VAL A 42 14.71 61.31 26.64
N LYS A 43 15.86 60.63 26.76
CA LYS A 43 16.25 59.53 25.88
C LYS A 43 15.22 58.40 26.01
N LYS A 44 14.18 58.38 25.17
CA LYS A 44 13.36 57.19 24.97
C LYS A 44 14.30 56.06 24.57
N LYS A 45 14.26 54.95 25.33
CA LYS A 45 14.92 53.70 24.93
C LYS A 45 14.51 53.39 23.48
N PRO A 46 15.43 52.95 22.60
CA PRO A 46 15.04 52.43 21.30
C PRO A 46 13.94 51.39 21.50
N LYS A 47 12.83 51.53 20.77
CA LYS A 47 11.80 50.48 20.73
C LYS A 47 12.51 49.21 20.23
N PRO A 48 12.34 48.04 20.88
CA PRO A 48 12.91 46.81 20.38
C PRO A 48 12.56 46.66 18.90
N ALA A 49 13.54 46.33 18.07
CA ALA A 49 13.28 46.01 16.67
C ALA A 49 12.20 44.91 16.63
N PRO A 50 11.22 44.98 15.70
CA PRO A 50 10.28 43.88 15.55
C PRO A 50 11.08 42.61 15.30
N VAL A 51 10.86 41.61 16.16
CA VAL A 51 11.47 40.29 15.97
C VAL A 51 10.94 39.78 14.64
N VAL A 52 11.83 39.63 13.66
CA VAL A 52 11.50 38.95 12.40
C VAL A 52 11.24 37.51 12.81
N GLN A 53 9.96 37.14 12.90
CA GLN A 53 9.57 35.74 12.99
C GLN A 53 9.99 35.12 11.65
N LEU A 54 11.00 34.25 11.69
CA LEU A 54 11.24 33.36 10.55
C LEU A 54 9.95 32.56 10.31
N PRO A 55 9.65 32.19 9.05
CA PRO A 55 8.64 31.16 8.80
C PRO A 55 8.91 29.96 9.70
N PRO A 56 7.89 29.34 10.31
CA PRO A 56 8.10 28.10 11.04
C PRO A 56 8.75 27.09 10.11
N GLU A 57 9.77 26.39 10.61
CA GLU A 57 10.35 25.25 9.90
C GLU A 57 9.24 24.22 9.61
N PRO A 58 9.24 23.56 8.44
CA PRO A 58 8.25 22.53 8.16
C PRO A 58 8.33 21.45 9.23
N THR A 59 7.18 21.02 9.74
CA THR A 59 7.08 20.02 10.83
C THR A 59 7.36 18.60 10.37
N VAL A 60 7.61 18.41 9.08
CA VAL A 60 7.76 17.15 8.36
C VAL A 60 8.91 17.35 7.38
N THR A 61 9.80 16.37 7.26
CA THR A 61 10.92 16.41 6.33
C THR A 61 10.38 16.38 4.89
N PRO A 62 10.84 17.27 3.98
CA PRO A 62 10.43 17.23 2.58
C PRO A 62 10.68 15.88 1.92
N VAL A 63 9.77 15.45 1.05
CA VAL A 63 9.87 14.20 0.29
C VAL A 63 11.19 14.14 -0.49
N ALA A 64 11.62 15.26 -1.09
CA ALA A 64 12.86 15.34 -1.84
C ALA A 64 14.12 15.09 -0.96
N ASP A 65 14.09 15.51 0.31
CA ASP A 65 15.20 15.29 1.24
C ASP A 65 15.22 13.82 1.70
N LEU A 66 14.05 13.23 2.00
CA LEU A 66 13.92 11.79 2.29
C LEU A 66 14.35 10.92 1.10
N MET A 67 13.96 11.29 -0.13
CA MET A 67 14.39 10.59 -1.34
C MET A 67 15.91 10.61 -1.51
N ALA A 68 16.56 11.73 -1.18
CA ALA A 68 18.01 11.85 -1.22
C ALA A 68 18.71 11.05 -0.08
N GLU A 69 18.16 11.07 1.13
CA GLU A 69 18.68 10.34 2.30
C GLU A 69 18.64 8.83 2.08
N PHE A 70 17.49 8.30 1.67
CA PHE A 70 17.27 6.86 1.47
C PHE A 70 17.67 6.37 0.08
N GLN A 71 18.20 7.23 -0.79
CA GLN A 71 18.61 6.91 -2.17
C GLN A 71 17.48 6.24 -2.98
N ILE A 72 16.29 6.82 -2.88
CA ILE A 72 15.07 6.37 -3.55
C ILE A 72 15.21 6.53 -5.06
N ASP A 73 14.73 5.55 -5.83
CA ASP A 73 14.82 5.56 -7.28
C ASP A 73 14.10 6.78 -7.90
N PRO A 74 14.75 7.53 -8.82
CA PRO A 74 14.19 8.76 -9.38
C PRO A 74 12.99 8.54 -10.32
N ARG A 75 12.61 7.29 -10.62
CA ARG A 75 11.35 6.96 -11.30
C ARG A 75 10.13 7.16 -10.41
N ILE A 76 10.31 7.25 -9.09
CA ILE A 76 9.22 7.42 -8.12
C ILE A 76 8.90 8.91 -7.98
N SER A 77 7.61 9.24 -8.07
CA SER A 77 7.09 10.58 -7.82
C SER A 77 6.03 10.51 -6.74
N LEU A 78 6.32 11.11 -5.58
CA LEU A 78 5.35 11.35 -4.51
C LEU A 78 5.24 12.88 -4.32
N PRO A 79 4.19 13.53 -4.84
CA PRO A 79 3.97 14.96 -4.65
C PRO A 79 3.78 15.33 -3.17
N GLU A 80 4.29 16.50 -2.74
CA GLU A 80 4.18 16.96 -1.33
C GLU A 80 2.74 17.12 -0.85
N ASP A 81 1.81 17.49 -1.75
CA ASP A 81 0.38 17.61 -1.48
C ASP A 81 -0.36 16.25 -1.42
N GLN A 82 0.29 15.18 -1.88
CA GLN A 82 -0.21 13.81 -1.88
C GLN A 82 0.58 12.89 -0.93
N ALA A 83 1.51 13.46 -0.15
CA ALA A 83 2.38 12.76 0.78
C ALA A 83 1.78 12.75 2.21
N PRO A 84 2.08 11.72 3.03
CA PRO A 84 1.64 11.68 4.42
C PRO A 84 2.11 12.90 5.24
N ASP A 85 1.41 13.19 6.33
CA ASP A 85 1.69 14.35 7.20
C ASP A 85 2.79 14.11 8.25
N ASN A 86 3.49 12.98 8.13
CA ASN A 86 4.54 12.55 9.06
C ASN A 86 5.67 11.78 8.33
N ASP A 87 6.88 11.86 8.88
CA ASP A 87 8.07 11.25 8.26
C ASP A 87 8.01 9.72 8.22
N ALA A 88 7.37 9.08 9.21
CA ALA A 88 7.38 7.62 9.31
C ALA A 88 6.62 6.98 8.13
N ASP A 89 5.42 7.47 7.85
CA ASP A 89 4.62 7.05 6.70
C ASP A 89 5.28 7.44 5.37
N ARG A 90 5.87 8.65 5.26
CA ARG A 90 6.64 9.07 4.08
C ARG A 90 7.78 8.09 3.76
N ILE A 91 8.57 7.72 4.76
CA ILE A 91 9.69 6.77 4.60
C ILE A 91 9.19 5.39 4.20
N ALA A 92 8.12 4.89 4.85
CA ALA A 92 7.52 3.60 4.54
C ALA A 92 7.05 3.53 3.08
N VAL A 93 6.27 4.52 2.63
CA VAL A 93 5.74 4.62 1.27
C VAL A 93 6.86 4.72 0.23
N LEU A 94 7.84 5.59 0.46
CA LEU A 94 8.98 5.75 -0.46
C LEU A 94 9.79 4.46 -0.61
N ARG A 95 10.15 3.79 0.51
CA ARG A 95 10.90 2.54 0.50
C ARG A 95 10.12 1.37 -0.12
N PHE A 96 8.81 1.34 0.07
CA PHE A 96 7.96 0.34 -0.55
C PHE A 96 8.02 0.43 -2.08
N PHE A 97 7.78 1.60 -2.65
CA PHE A 97 7.85 1.78 -4.10
C PHE A 97 9.27 1.70 -4.69
N ASP A 98 10.28 2.04 -3.88
CA ASP A 98 11.69 1.86 -4.22
C ASP A 98 12.06 0.38 -4.48
N GLY A 99 11.47 -0.54 -3.71
CA GLY A 99 11.63 -1.98 -3.93
C GLY A 99 11.09 -2.43 -5.29
N PHE A 100 9.91 -1.93 -5.71
CA PHE A 100 9.37 -2.19 -7.05
C PHE A 100 10.24 -1.59 -8.15
N ALA A 101 10.63 -0.32 -8.03
CA ALA A 101 11.45 0.34 -9.03
C ALA A 101 12.78 -0.40 -9.26
N LYS A 102 13.47 -0.77 -8.17
CA LYS A 102 14.78 -1.45 -8.22
C LYS A 102 14.69 -2.94 -8.58
N GLY A 103 13.50 -3.54 -8.53
CA GLY A 103 13.36 -5.00 -8.61
C GLY A 103 13.92 -5.73 -7.38
N ASP A 104 13.88 -5.10 -6.21
CA ASP A 104 14.39 -5.67 -4.96
C ASP A 104 13.28 -6.45 -4.21
N ALA A 105 13.16 -7.73 -4.53
CA ALA A 105 12.24 -8.65 -3.85
C ALA A 105 12.59 -8.83 -2.36
N GLY A 106 13.85 -8.65 -1.97
CA GLY A 106 14.29 -8.77 -0.58
C GLY A 106 13.73 -7.64 0.29
N GLN A 107 13.86 -6.40 -0.19
CA GLN A 107 13.29 -5.21 0.45
C GLN A 107 11.76 -5.30 0.53
N LEU A 108 11.09 -5.65 -0.57
CA LEU A 108 9.63 -5.78 -0.58
C LEU A 108 9.11 -6.91 0.32
N SER A 109 9.82 -8.05 0.41
CA SER A 109 9.40 -9.16 1.26
C SER A 109 9.44 -8.82 2.76
N GLY A 110 10.19 -7.80 3.18
CA GLY A 110 10.14 -7.27 4.55
C GLY A 110 8.92 -6.39 4.82
N LEU A 111 8.38 -5.76 3.78
CA LEU A 111 7.30 -4.76 3.84
C LEU A 111 5.92 -5.32 3.47
N LEU A 112 5.83 -6.46 2.79
CA LEU A 112 4.55 -7.08 2.41
C LEU A 112 3.98 -7.97 3.53
N SER A 113 2.65 -8.03 3.62
CA SER A 113 1.94 -8.96 4.50
C SER A 113 2.02 -10.42 4.01
N GLY A 114 1.62 -11.37 4.86
CA GLY A 114 1.89 -12.80 4.68
C GLY A 114 1.55 -13.41 3.30
N PRO A 115 0.32 -13.24 2.76
CA PRO A 115 -0.04 -13.79 1.45
C PRO A 115 0.75 -13.16 0.30
N ASP A 116 0.99 -11.85 0.37
CA ASP A 116 1.63 -11.06 -0.69
C ASP A 116 3.15 -11.28 -0.70
N ALA A 117 3.79 -11.32 0.47
CA ALA A 117 5.19 -11.73 0.61
C ALA A 117 5.40 -13.17 0.08
N ALA A 118 4.46 -14.08 0.35
CA ALA A 118 4.52 -15.45 -0.17
C ALA A 118 4.27 -15.52 -1.69
N LEU A 119 3.51 -14.58 -2.28
CA LEU A 119 3.38 -14.45 -3.74
C LEU A 119 4.67 -13.91 -4.35
N LEU A 120 5.20 -12.81 -3.80
CA LEU A 120 6.46 -12.22 -4.22
C LEU A 120 7.60 -13.24 -4.19
N GLN A 121 7.73 -14.03 -3.13
CA GLN A 121 8.74 -15.08 -3.04
C GLN A 121 8.66 -16.05 -4.23
N ARG A 122 7.46 -16.48 -4.64
CA ARG A 122 7.29 -17.37 -5.81
C ARG A 122 7.61 -16.66 -7.13
N MET A 123 7.38 -15.35 -7.22
CA MET A 123 7.72 -14.54 -8.39
C MET A 123 9.23 -14.28 -8.49
N ASP A 124 9.92 -14.15 -7.35
CA ASP A 124 11.38 -14.05 -7.28
C ASP A 124 12.04 -15.40 -7.64
N GLU A 125 11.60 -16.50 -7.02
CA GLU A 125 12.07 -17.87 -7.30
C GLU A 125 11.90 -18.30 -8.77
N SER A 126 10.89 -17.77 -9.46
CA SER A 126 10.66 -18.03 -10.89
C SER A 126 11.32 -17.02 -11.83
N GLY A 127 11.84 -15.91 -11.29
CA GLY A 127 12.36 -14.76 -12.05
C GLY A 127 11.28 -13.83 -12.63
N SER A 128 9.99 -14.14 -12.49
CA SER A 128 8.90 -13.33 -13.05
C SER A 128 8.77 -11.96 -12.38
N PHE A 129 9.25 -11.79 -11.14
CA PHE A 129 9.31 -10.48 -10.49
C PHE A 129 10.32 -9.55 -11.17
N GLN A 130 11.50 -10.06 -11.53
CA GLN A 130 12.51 -9.29 -12.26
C GLN A 130 12.03 -8.94 -13.67
N GLU A 131 11.32 -9.86 -14.34
CA GLU A 131 10.71 -9.63 -15.65
C GLU A 131 9.63 -8.53 -15.60
N ALA A 132 8.75 -8.54 -14.59
CA ALA A 132 7.73 -7.51 -14.41
C ALA A 132 8.30 -6.13 -14.07
N THR A 133 9.40 -6.07 -13.31
CA THR A 133 9.97 -4.79 -12.84
C THR A 133 10.95 -4.13 -13.83
N GLN A 134 11.53 -4.88 -14.78
CA GLN A 134 12.54 -4.33 -15.72
C GLN A 134 12.00 -3.21 -16.62
N GLY A 135 10.71 -3.26 -16.95
CA GLY A 135 10.03 -2.31 -17.86
C GLY A 135 9.53 -1.04 -17.16
N ILE A 136 9.68 -0.91 -15.83
CA ILE A 136 9.15 0.23 -15.06
C ILE A 136 9.90 1.51 -15.45
N MET A 137 9.17 2.43 -16.08
CA MET A 137 9.63 3.75 -16.53
C MET A 137 9.32 4.86 -15.53
N ALA A 138 8.20 4.75 -14.80
CA ALA A 138 7.76 5.71 -13.79
C ALA A 138 6.81 5.06 -12.78
N ILE A 139 6.78 5.56 -11.54
CA ILE A 139 5.82 5.20 -10.49
C ILE A 139 5.28 6.51 -9.91
N ASN A 140 4.05 6.88 -10.24
CA ASN A 140 3.37 8.02 -9.65
C ASN A 140 2.56 7.56 -8.43
N VAL A 141 2.83 8.11 -7.26
CA VAL A 141 2.27 7.68 -5.98
C VAL A 141 1.31 8.74 -5.44
N GLN A 142 0.12 8.29 -5.04
CA GLN A 142 -0.82 9.06 -4.22
C GLN A 142 -1.00 8.35 -2.88
N THR A 143 -1.04 9.10 -1.78
CA THR A 143 -1.43 8.57 -0.47
C THR A 143 -2.70 9.22 0.04
N GLY A 144 -3.38 8.56 0.97
CA GLY A 144 -4.58 9.06 1.60
C GLY A 144 -5.07 8.13 2.69
N SER A 145 -6.22 8.44 3.29
CA SER A 145 -6.88 7.58 4.28
C SER A 145 -8.32 7.34 3.88
N ALA A 146 -8.75 6.09 3.98
CA ALA A 146 -10.08 5.62 3.58
C ALA A 146 -10.75 4.81 4.71
N SER A 147 -11.94 4.28 4.43
CA SER A 147 -12.61 3.28 5.27
C SER A 147 -11.77 2.02 5.51
N LEU A 148 -10.78 1.76 4.64
CA LEU A 148 -9.83 0.65 4.71
C LEU A 148 -8.58 0.95 5.55
N GLY A 149 -8.38 2.18 6.02
CA GLY A 149 -7.16 2.63 6.72
C GLY A 149 -6.29 3.55 5.87
N ASN A 150 -5.00 3.64 6.20
CA ASN A 150 -4.03 4.39 5.39
C ASN A 150 -3.77 3.65 4.09
N CYS A 151 -3.71 4.40 3.00
CA CYS A 151 -3.74 3.91 1.63
C CYS A 151 -2.60 4.53 0.83
N ALA A 152 -1.93 3.73 0.01
CA ALA A 152 -0.96 4.16 -0.98
C ALA A 152 -1.31 3.53 -2.33
N LEU A 153 -1.53 4.35 -3.35
CA LEU A 153 -1.84 3.94 -4.72
C LEU A 153 -0.68 4.31 -5.63
N ALA A 154 -0.25 3.37 -6.46
CA ALA A 154 0.69 3.63 -7.53
C ALA A 154 0.04 3.49 -8.90
N LEU A 155 0.26 4.50 -9.75
CA LEU A 155 0.10 4.42 -11.20
C LEU A 155 1.49 4.19 -11.81
N ILE A 156 1.72 2.98 -12.30
CA ILE A 156 3.01 2.48 -12.76
C ILE A 156 3.02 2.51 -14.29
N MET A 157 4.04 3.11 -14.89
CA MET A 157 4.26 3.04 -16.34
C MET A 157 5.24 1.91 -16.64
N VAL A 158 4.80 0.89 -17.37
CA VAL A 158 5.60 -0.29 -17.78
C VAL A 158 5.62 -0.36 -19.30
N ASP A 159 6.81 -0.28 -19.91
CA ASP A 159 7.02 -0.35 -21.37
C ASP A 159 6.14 0.59 -22.23
N GLY A 160 5.60 1.65 -21.62
CA GLY A 160 4.74 2.67 -22.25
C GLY A 160 3.23 2.47 -22.01
N GLU A 161 2.82 1.39 -21.36
CA GLU A 161 1.45 1.16 -20.87
C GLU A 161 1.34 1.50 -19.37
N PHE A 162 0.11 1.60 -18.85
CA PHE A 162 -0.16 1.94 -17.45
C PHE A 162 -0.81 0.77 -16.72
N GLU A 163 -0.22 0.40 -15.58
CA GLU A 163 -0.83 -0.47 -14.58
C GLU A 163 -1.11 0.36 -13.30
N ALA A 164 -2.09 -0.05 -12.50
CA ALA A 164 -2.37 0.59 -11.23
C ALA A 164 -2.64 -0.43 -10.13
N GLN A 165 -2.13 -0.16 -8.94
CA GLN A 165 -2.32 -1.00 -7.77
C GLN A 165 -2.48 -0.12 -6.52
N LEU A 166 -3.43 -0.50 -5.65
CA LEU A 166 -3.68 0.12 -4.36
C LEU A 166 -3.22 -0.83 -3.24
N TRP A 167 -2.61 -0.27 -2.20
CA TRP A 167 -2.29 -0.99 -0.97
C TRP A 167 -2.84 -0.23 0.24
N THR A 168 -3.29 -0.98 1.24
CA THR A 168 -3.44 -0.47 2.61
C THR A 168 -2.13 -0.68 3.36
N TYR A 169 -1.77 0.23 4.28
CA TYR A 169 -0.54 0.09 5.05
C TYR A 169 -0.66 0.54 6.52
N GLU A 170 0.20 -0.04 7.36
CA GLU A 170 0.35 0.30 8.78
C GLU A 170 1.85 0.42 9.13
N VAL A 171 2.21 1.38 9.99
CA VAL A 171 3.60 1.60 10.45
C VAL A 171 3.69 1.41 11.96
N ASP A 172 4.14 0.22 12.37
CA ASP A 172 4.21 -0.26 13.77
C ASP A 172 5.62 -0.17 14.38
N GLY A 173 6.64 0.14 13.58
CA GLY A 173 8.05 0.11 13.97
C GLY A 173 8.89 1.17 13.27
N ASP A 174 10.19 0.92 13.16
CA ASP A 174 11.10 1.80 12.40
C ASP A 174 10.95 1.54 10.89
N PRO A 175 10.40 2.48 10.10
CA PRO A 175 10.21 2.28 8.66
C PRO A 175 11.55 2.22 7.89
N ALA A 176 12.66 2.65 8.48
CA ALA A 176 14.00 2.45 7.92
C ALA A 176 14.56 1.03 8.16
N ALA A 177 13.87 0.21 8.97
CA ALA A 177 14.20 -1.18 9.30
C ALA A 177 12.99 -2.11 9.18
N ASP A 178 12.19 -1.90 8.14
CA ASP A 178 11.03 -2.71 7.73
C ASP A 178 9.92 -2.81 8.79
N GLY A 179 9.77 -1.74 9.59
CA GLY A 179 8.70 -1.56 10.57
C GLY A 179 7.35 -1.12 9.99
N ALA A 180 7.11 -1.36 8.71
CA ALA A 180 5.86 -1.06 8.01
C ALA A 180 5.33 -2.31 7.31
N ARG A 181 4.01 -2.41 7.15
CA ARG A 181 3.34 -3.51 6.44
C ARG A 181 2.38 -2.97 5.41
N PHE A 182 2.39 -3.59 4.23
CA PHE A 182 1.53 -3.30 3.09
C PHE A 182 0.74 -4.55 2.71
N ASP A 183 -0.56 -4.36 2.52
CA ASP A 183 -1.52 -5.37 2.06
C ASP A 183 -2.12 -4.91 0.73
N SER A 184 -2.07 -5.75 -0.30
CA SER A 184 -2.64 -5.44 -1.60
C SER A 184 -4.17 -5.41 -1.57
N VAL A 185 -4.74 -4.34 -2.13
CA VAL A 185 -6.18 -4.22 -2.31
C VAL A 185 -6.55 -4.82 -3.68
N PRO A 186 -7.61 -5.67 -3.77
CA PRO A 186 -8.03 -6.23 -5.05
C PRO A 186 -8.29 -5.17 -6.13
N ALA A 187 -7.77 -5.42 -7.34
CA ALA A 187 -7.95 -4.59 -8.52
C ALA A 187 -8.99 -5.22 -9.47
N SER A 188 -9.87 -4.39 -10.05
CA SER A 188 -10.68 -4.83 -11.19
C SER A 188 -9.85 -4.79 -12.48
N PRO A 189 -10.09 -5.68 -13.47
CA PRO A 189 -9.27 -5.72 -14.70
C PRO A 189 -9.28 -4.44 -15.53
N ASP A 190 -10.29 -3.58 -15.37
CA ASP A 190 -10.44 -2.29 -16.06
C ASP A 190 -10.14 -1.08 -15.14
N ILE A 191 -9.55 -1.28 -13.95
CA ILE A 191 -9.41 -0.25 -12.91
C ILE A 191 -8.77 1.06 -13.41
N VAL A 192 -7.78 0.96 -14.31
CA VAL A 192 -7.07 2.10 -14.90
C VAL A 192 -8.00 2.99 -15.73
N GLU A 193 -9.06 2.44 -16.35
CA GLU A 193 -10.06 3.21 -17.10
C GLU A 193 -10.95 4.07 -16.18
N HIS A 194 -11.06 3.71 -14.90
CA HIS A 194 -11.85 4.43 -13.90
C HIS A 194 -11.04 5.47 -13.11
N LEU A 195 -9.70 5.37 -13.09
CA LEU A 195 -8.83 6.34 -12.41
C LEU A 195 -8.85 7.68 -13.16
N SER A 196 -9.68 8.60 -12.67
CA SER A 196 -9.90 9.92 -13.28
C SER A 196 -10.09 11.01 -12.23
N GLY A 197 -9.75 12.24 -12.59
CA GLY A 197 -9.70 13.36 -11.64
C GLY A 197 -8.45 13.32 -10.75
N ASP A 198 -8.55 13.97 -9.59
CA ASP A 198 -7.43 14.23 -8.69
C ASP A 198 -7.35 13.26 -7.48
N ASP A 199 -8.36 12.39 -7.29
CA ASP A 199 -8.44 11.43 -6.18
C ASP A 199 -8.68 10.01 -6.73
N TRP A 200 -7.57 9.32 -7.00
CA TRP A 200 -7.58 7.97 -7.57
C TRP A 200 -7.92 6.90 -6.52
N ILE A 201 -7.66 7.18 -5.23
CA ILE A 201 -8.01 6.30 -4.12
C ILE A 201 -9.53 6.24 -3.95
N ALA A 202 -10.22 7.39 -3.96
CA ALA A 202 -11.68 7.42 -3.92
C ALA A 202 -12.31 6.77 -5.17
N ALA A 203 -11.72 6.99 -6.36
CA ALA A 203 -12.16 6.32 -7.59
C ALA A 203 -12.05 4.79 -7.47
N TRP A 204 -10.94 4.28 -6.95
CA TRP A 204 -10.73 2.84 -6.73
C TRP A 204 -11.78 2.24 -5.81
N ILE A 205 -12.04 2.89 -4.67
CA ILE A 205 -13.03 2.43 -3.68
C ILE A 205 -14.43 2.43 -4.28
N ALA A 206 -14.80 3.45 -5.07
CA ALA A 206 -16.11 3.52 -5.72
C ALA A 206 -16.34 2.37 -6.73
N VAL A 207 -15.29 1.95 -7.46
CA VAL A 207 -15.35 0.76 -8.34
C VAL A 207 -15.60 -0.50 -7.51
N MET A 208 -14.84 -0.70 -6.44
CA MET A 208 -15.02 -1.84 -5.54
C MET A 208 -16.42 -1.87 -4.91
N GLU A 209 -16.91 -0.76 -4.34
CA GLU A 209 -18.25 -0.69 -3.76
C GLU A 209 -19.35 -1.01 -4.80
N GLY A 210 -19.18 -0.57 -6.06
CA GLY A 210 -20.07 -0.89 -7.16
C GLY A 210 -20.01 -2.36 -7.63
N GLU A 211 -18.87 -3.03 -7.51
CA GLU A 211 -18.75 -4.48 -7.73
C GLU A 211 -19.40 -5.29 -6.62
N TRP A 212 -19.13 -4.95 -5.36
CA TRP A 212 -19.72 -5.61 -4.20
C TRP A 212 -21.24 -5.43 -4.14
N ALA A 213 -21.75 -4.26 -4.52
CA ALA A 213 -23.19 -4.03 -4.67
C ALA A 213 -23.80 -5.00 -5.70
N ARG A 214 -23.24 -5.06 -6.92
CA ARG A 214 -23.70 -5.99 -7.98
C ARG A 214 -23.59 -7.46 -7.57
N ALA A 215 -22.52 -7.86 -6.88
CA ALA A 215 -22.35 -9.22 -6.38
C ALA A 215 -23.32 -9.59 -5.23
N THR A 216 -24.01 -8.60 -4.65
CA THR A 216 -25.04 -8.79 -3.62
C THR A 216 -26.45 -8.76 -4.20
N GLU A 217 -26.62 -8.41 -5.48
CA GLU A 217 -27.91 -8.48 -6.18
C GLU A 217 -28.33 -9.96 -6.38
N PRO A 218 -29.60 -10.34 -6.13
CA PRO A 218 -30.05 -11.72 -6.36
C PRO A 218 -30.05 -12.08 -7.86
N ASP A 219 -29.37 -13.17 -8.23
CA ASP A 219 -29.22 -13.63 -9.62
C ASP A 219 -30.55 -13.68 -10.40
N GLU A 220 -31.58 -14.35 -9.85
CA GLU A 220 -32.96 -14.33 -10.35
C GLU A 220 -33.95 -14.50 -9.18
N VAL A 221 -34.98 -13.64 -9.13
CA VAL A 221 -36.16 -13.89 -8.28
C VAL A 221 -37.08 -14.87 -9.01
N ILE A 222 -36.82 -16.16 -8.86
CA ILE A 222 -37.73 -17.20 -9.34
C ILE A 222 -39.00 -17.17 -8.48
N GLU A 223 -40.05 -16.50 -8.96
CA GLU A 223 -41.42 -16.73 -8.48
C GLU A 223 -41.81 -18.17 -8.81
N ILE A 224 -41.49 -19.10 -7.90
CA ILE A 224 -42.10 -20.42 -7.89
C ILE A 224 -43.58 -20.18 -7.59
N ALA A 225 -44.40 -20.16 -8.64
CA ALA A 225 -45.85 -20.12 -8.52
C ALA A 225 -46.28 -21.33 -7.69
N SER A 226 -46.54 -21.10 -6.41
CA SER A 226 -47.07 -22.10 -5.50
C SER A 226 -48.50 -22.38 -5.95
N THR A 227 -48.67 -23.40 -6.80
CA THR A 227 -49.98 -23.98 -7.06
C THR A 227 -50.53 -24.43 -5.72
N ASP A 228 -51.54 -23.72 -5.23
CA ASP A 228 -52.23 -24.10 -4.02
C ASP A 228 -52.97 -25.41 -4.29
N LEU A 229 -52.53 -26.48 -3.62
CA LEU A 229 -53.13 -27.81 -3.71
C LEU A 229 -54.14 -28.06 -2.59
N SER A 230 -54.64 -27.01 -1.92
CA SER A 230 -55.63 -27.13 -0.85
C SER A 230 -57.10 -26.93 -1.27
N ASP A 231 -57.37 -26.55 -2.52
CA ASP A 231 -58.73 -26.46 -3.09
C ASP A 231 -59.15 -27.74 -3.86
N GLU A 232 -59.44 -28.83 -3.13
CA GLU A 232 -60.53 -29.74 -3.50
C GLU A 232 -61.30 -30.15 -2.21
N GLU A 233 -62.53 -29.65 -2.08
CA GLU A 233 -63.39 -29.83 -0.90
C GLU A 233 -63.85 -31.28 -0.67
N ASP A 234 -64.12 -31.60 0.59
CA ASP A 234 -64.67 -32.89 1.05
C ASP A 234 -65.95 -33.34 0.30
N SER A 235 -65.94 -34.56 -0.25
CA SER A 235 -67.09 -35.47 -0.16
C SER A 235 -66.73 -36.94 -0.37
N ALA A 236 -67.20 -37.79 0.55
CA ALA A 236 -66.81 -39.20 0.67
C ALA A 236 -67.37 -40.11 -0.45
N GLY A 237 -66.55 -41.06 -0.92
CA GLY A 237 -66.96 -41.99 -1.98
C GLY A 237 -66.11 -43.27 -2.14
N SER A 238 -66.38 -44.28 -1.31
CA SER A 238 -66.29 -45.74 -1.56
C SER A 238 -65.12 -46.38 -2.36
N SER A 239 -64.49 -47.39 -1.72
CA SER A 239 -63.81 -48.58 -2.30
C SER A 239 -63.50 -48.62 -3.81
N GLY A 240 -62.20 -48.66 -4.15
CA GLY A 240 -61.76 -48.62 -5.55
C GLY A 240 -61.89 -49.92 -6.36
N ASN A 241 -61.69 -49.77 -7.67
CA ASN A 241 -61.13 -50.79 -8.55
C ASN A 241 -60.49 -50.12 -9.78
N ALA A 242 -59.34 -50.58 -10.25
CA ALA A 242 -58.61 -49.94 -11.35
C ALA A 242 -59.13 -50.35 -12.75
N PRO A 243 -59.20 -49.42 -13.72
CA PRO A 243 -59.22 -49.74 -15.15
C PRO A 243 -57.85 -49.48 -15.81
N MET A 244 -57.61 -50.10 -16.97
CA MET A 244 -56.27 -50.34 -17.52
C MET A 244 -56.10 -49.86 -18.97
N GLY A 245 -54.94 -49.23 -19.26
CA GLY A 245 -54.31 -49.18 -20.59
C GLY A 245 -54.08 -47.78 -21.18
N PRO A 246 -53.24 -47.64 -22.25
CA PRO A 246 -52.50 -48.68 -22.95
C PRO A 246 -50.96 -48.49 -23.08
N GLY A 247 -50.23 -49.60 -22.89
CA GLY A 247 -48.97 -50.01 -23.56
C GLY A 247 -47.85 -49.03 -23.95
N GLY A 248 -46.62 -49.28 -23.44
CA GLY A 248 -45.40 -48.62 -23.96
C GLY A 248 -44.05 -49.01 -23.35
N GLY A 249 -43.59 -50.26 -23.53
CA GLY A 249 -42.14 -50.62 -23.60
C GLY A 249 -41.21 -50.46 -22.36
N ALA A 250 -40.62 -51.58 -21.91
CA ALA A 250 -39.52 -51.62 -20.92
C ALA A 250 -38.13 -51.47 -21.61
N PRO A 251 -36.95 -51.70 -20.97
CA PRO A 251 -36.63 -51.80 -19.53
C PRO A 251 -35.38 -50.98 -19.06
N GLY A 252 -35.33 -50.68 -17.76
CA GLY A 252 -34.08 -50.64 -16.94
C GLY A 252 -32.89 -49.77 -17.36
N ARG A 253 -32.76 -48.57 -16.77
CA ARG A 253 -31.47 -47.84 -16.67
C ARG A 253 -31.08 -47.70 -15.19
N LYS A 254 -29.98 -48.35 -14.79
CA LYS A 254 -29.45 -48.27 -13.41
C LYS A 254 -28.96 -46.84 -13.12
N ARG A 255 -29.33 -46.27 -11.97
CA ARG A 255 -28.62 -45.12 -11.38
C ARG A 255 -27.19 -45.54 -11.01
N PRO A 256 -26.15 -44.72 -11.24
CA PRO A 256 -24.84 -44.95 -10.65
C PRO A 256 -24.90 -44.68 -9.14
N SER A 257 -24.40 -45.61 -8.32
CA SER A 257 -24.12 -45.33 -6.91
C SER A 257 -22.76 -44.64 -6.81
N GLY A 258 -22.67 -43.55 -6.06
CA GLY A 258 -21.40 -42.92 -5.69
C GLY A 258 -20.59 -43.78 -4.70
N PRO A 259 -19.30 -43.45 -4.46
CA PRO A 259 -18.42 -44.24 -3.62
C PRO A 259 -18.87 -44.26 -2.15
N ILE A 260 -18.73 -45.41 -1.50
CA ILE A 260 -18.87 -45.56 -0.06
C ILE A 260 -17.55 -45.13 0.58
N VAL A 261 -17.61 -44.17 1.51
CA VAL A 261 -16.47 -43.79 2.35
C VAL A 261 -16.42 -44.74 3.55
N ASP A 262 -15.31 -45.46 3.72
CA ASP A 262 -15.08 -46.37 4.85
C ASP A 262 -14.33 -45.65 5.98
N PRO A 263 -14.93 -45.47 7.17
CA PRO A 263 -14.29 -44.79 8.28
C PRO A 263 -13.47 -45.76 9.15
N ASN A 264 -12.26 -46.14 8.69
CA ASN A 264 -11.04 -46.48 9.49
C ASN A 264 -10.08 -47.43 8.74
N PRO A 265 -9.02 -46.94 8.06
CA PRO A 265 -8.04 -47.80 7.40
C PRO A 265 -7.04 -48.41 8.39
N SER A 266 -7.39 -49.57 8.95
CA SER A 266 -6.44 -50.42 9.70
C SER A 266 -5.52 -51.15 8.74
N GLY A 267 -4.30 -50.63 8.56
CA GLY A 267 -3.28 -51.21 7.68
C GLY A 267 -2.68 -52.54 8.21
N PRO A 268 -2.17 -53.41 7.31
CA PRO A 268 -1.55 -54.69 7.69
C PRO A 268 -0.17 -54.48 8.34
N GLY A 269 0.19 -55.34 9.29
CA GLY A 269 1.31 -55.07 10.21
C GLY A 269 2.66 -55.75 9.91
N GLY A 270 3.71 -55.14 10.47
CA GLY A 270 4.99 -55.77 10.85
C GLY A 270 6.15 -55.66 9.83
N PRO A 271 7.43 -55.81 10.26
CA PRO A 271 7.89 -56.24 11.60
C PRO A 271 9.01 -55.40 12.28
N GLY A 272 9.17 -55.56 13.60
CA GLY A 272 10.47 -55.59 14.31
C GLY A 272 11.29 -54.31 14.53
N GLY A 273 11.50 -53.92 15.80
CA GLY A 273 12.46 -52.88 16.24
C GLY A 273 13.90 -53.41 16.44
N PRO A 274 14.74 -52.88 17.37
CA PRO A 274 14.48 -51.83 18.38
C PRO A 274 15.40 -50.60 18.27
N ILE A 275 15.06 -49.53 19.01
CA ILE A 275 15.97 -48.40 19.29
C ILE A 275 16.33 -48.42 20.78
N GLY A 276 17.61 -48.22 21.10
CA GLY A 276 18.07 -48.19 22.49
C GLY A 276 19.46 -47.63 22.68
N ARG A 277 19.56 -46.31 22.81
CA ARG A 277 20.42 -45.58 23.78
C ARG A 277 20.12 -44.09 23.72
#